data_AF-A0A0U0SBD2-F1
#
_entry.id   AF-A0A0U0SBD2-F1
#
_cell.length_a   1.000
_cell.length_b   1.000
_cell.length_c   1.000
_cell.angle_alpha   90.00
_cell.angle_beta   90.00
_cell.angle_gamma   90.00
#
_symmetry.space_group_name_H-M   'P 1'
#
loop_
_entity.id
_entity.type
_entity.pdbx_description
1 polymer ?
#
loop_
_entity_poly.entity_id
_entity_poly.type
_entity_poly.pdbx_seq_one_letter_code
_entity_poly.pdbx_strand_id
1 'polypeptide(L)' 'MSKLLWANWHRNLGELAMDVIGKPGMTMPDGEFDEWQRLYLFTRADTIYGGSNEIQRNIIAERVLGLPREAKG' A
#
# COMPACT_ATOMS: atom_id res chain seq x y z
N MET A 1 2.99 2.19 13.76
CA MET A 1 3.54 0.87 13.38
C MET A 1 2.50 -0.02 12.68
N SER A 2 1.32 -0.24 13.27
CA SER A 2 0.24 -1.06 12.68
C SER A 2 -0.15 -0.64 11.25
N LYS A 3 -0.25 0.66 10.96
CA LYS A 3 -0.59 1.19 9.63
C LYS A 3 0.42 0.79 8.54
N LEU A 4 1.73 0.89 8.82
CA LEU A 4 2.77 0.50 7.86
C LEU A 4 2.71 -1.00 7.55
N LEU A 5 2.51 -1.81 8.60
CA LEU A 5 2.37 -3.25 8.45
C LEU A 5 1.13 -3.58 7.61
N TRP A 6 -0.01 -2.98 7.94
CA TRP A 6 -1.27 -3.16 7.22
C TRP A 6 -1.16 -2.75 5.75
N ALA A 7 -0.70 -1.53 5.47
CA ALA A 7 -0.59 -1.02 4.10
C ALA A 7 0.34 -1.89 3.23
N ASN A 8 1.48 -2.35 3.77
CA ASN A 8 2.39 -3.22 3.04
C ASN A 8 1.81 -4.62 2.85
N TRP A 9 1.18 -5.19 3.88
CA TRP A 9 0.54 -6.50 3.77
C TRP A 9 -0.59 -6.49 2.73
N HIS A 10 -1.44 -5.47 2.74
CA HIS A 10 -2.59 -5.33 1.85
C HIS A 10 -2.15 -5.18 0.39
N ARG A 11 -1.10 -4.38 0.15
CA ARG A 11 -0.46 -4.26 -1.17
C ARG A 11 0.10 -5.60 -1.66
N ASN A 12 0.84 -6.31 -0.81
CA ASN A 12 1.43 -7.60 -1.18
C ASN A 12 0.35 -8.66 -1.44
N LEU A 13 -0.77 -8.62 -0.71
CA LEU A 13 -1.91 -9.49 -0.95
C LEU A 13 -2.53 -9.23 -2.33
N GLY A 14 -2.73 -7.96 -2.70
CA GLY A 14 -3.21 -7.59 -4.03
C GLY A 14 -2.26 -8.06 -5.13
N GLU A 15 -0.95 -7.88 -4.96
CA GLU A 15 0.07 -8.35 -5.91
C GLU A 15 0.02 -9.88 -6.07
N LEU A 16 -0.01 -10.62 -4.97
CA LEU A 16 -0.08 -12.08 -4.98
C LEU A 16 -1.36 -12.59 -5.65
N ALA A 17 -2.50 -11.94 -5.41
CA ALA A 17 -3.76 -12.32 -6.05
C ALA A 17 -3.67 -12.20 -7.58
N MET A 18 -3.10 -11.11 -8.09
CA MET A 18 -2.89 -10.92 -9.52
C MET A 18 -1.89 -11.93 -10.11
N ASP A 19 -0.83 -12.27 -9.38
CA ASP A 19 0.14 -13.29 -9.79
C ASP A 19 -0.50 -14.68 -9.91
N VAL A 20 -1.39 -15.03 -8.98
CA VAL A 20 -2.13 -16.31 -8.99
C VAL A 20 -3.15 -16.36 -10.13
N ILE A 21 -3.90 -15.28 -10.36
CA ILE A 21 -4.89 -15.22 -11.44
C ILE A 21 -4.19 -15.24 -12.80
N GLY A 22 -3.07 -14.53 -12.93
CA GLY A 22 -2.30 -14.42 -14.16
C GLY A 22 -3.02 -13.63 -15.25
N LYS A 23 -2.88 -14.04 -16.50
CA LYS A 23 -3.35 -13.28 -17.69
C LYS A 23 -4.84 -12.88 -17.65
N PRO A 24 -5.79 -13.72 -17.19
CA PRO A 24 -7.19 -13.33 -17.06
C PRO A 24 -7.42 -12.10 -16.17
N GLY A 25 -6.60 -11.92 -15.13
CA GLY A 25 -6.70 -10.78 -14.22
C GLY A 25 -6.28 -9.45 -14.87
N MET A 26 -5.69 -9.49 -16.07
CA MET A 26 -5.25 -8.31 -16.80
C MET A 26 -6.31 -7.78 -17.79
N THR A 27 -7.49 -8.39 -17.85
CA THR A 27 -8.58 -7.98 -18.76
C THR A 27 -9.88 -7.71 -18.00
N MET A 28 -10.80 -6.99 -18.64
CA MET A 28 -12.14 -6.73 -18.12
C MET A 28 -13.16 -7.10 -19.20
N PRO A 29 -13.49 -8.40 -19.36
CA PRO A 29 -14.38 -8.86 -20.42
C PRO A 29 -15.77 -8.22 -20.34
N ASP A 30 -16.25 -7.98 -19.12
CA ASP A 30 -17.58 -7.39 -18.87
C ASP A 30 -17.51 -5.87 -18.61
N GLY A 31 -16.35 -5.24 -18.84
CA GLY A 31 -16.10 -3.82 -18.61
C GLY A 31 -15.98 -3.42 -17.14
N GLU A 32 -16.09 -4.36 -16.21
CA GLU A 32 -16.01 -4.15 -14.78
C GLU A 32 -14.77 -4.83 -14.19
N PHE A 33 -14.23 -4.24 -13.12
CA PHE A 33 -13.20 -4.89 -12.31
C PHE A 33 -13.81 -5.98 -11.44
N ASP A 34 -13.16 -7.13 -11.35
CA ASP A 34 -13.44 -8.11 -10.31
C ASP A 34 -12.94 -7.65 -8.92
N GLU A 35 -13.25 -8.42 -7.88
CA GLU A 35 -12.87 -8.08 -6.51
C GLU A 35 -11.34 -7.97 -6.30
N TRP A 36 -10.55 -8.79 -6.99
CA TRP A 36 -9.10 -8.86 -6.85
C TRP A 36 -8.41 -7.74 -7.61
N GLN A 37 -8.93 -7.40 -8.79
CA GLN A 37 -8.52 -6.21 -9.54
C GLN A 37 -8.83 -4.93 -8.74
N ARG A 38 -10.03 -4.83 -8.15
CA ARG A 38 -10.40 -3.70 -7.28
C ARG A 38 -9.48 -3.62 -6.06
N LEU A 39 -9.21 -4.73 -5.39
CA LEU A 39 -8.29 -4.79 -4.25
C LEU A 39 -6.87 -4.36 -4.66
N TYR A 40 -6.33 -4.95 -5.73
CA TYR A 40 -5.00 -4.64 -6.24
C TYR A 40 -4.83 -3.14 -6.54
N LEU A 41 -5.80 -2.54 -7.24
CA LEU A 41 -5.78 -1.11 -7.57
C LEU A 41 -5.96 -0.23 -6.33
N PHE A 42 -6.87 -0.59 -5.43
CA PHE A 42 -7.16 0.19 -4.23
C PHE A 42 -5.96 0.24 -3.27
N THR A 43 -5.25 -0.88 -3.08
CA THR A 43 -4.12 -0.97 -2.13
C THR A 43 -2.96 -0.02 -2.47
N ARG A 44 -2.87 0.51 -3.70
CA ARG A 44 -1.89 1.55 -4.06
C ARG A 44 -2.14 2.87 -3.33
N ALA A 45 -3.40 3.15 -2.96
CA ALA A 45 -3.74 4.33 -2.18
C ALA A 45 -3.39 4.17 -0.69
N ASP A 46 -3.38 2.95 -0.14
CA ASP A 46 -3.14 2.68 1.30
C ASP A 46 -1.77 3.20 1.77
N THR A 47 -0.77 3.26 0.89
CA THR A 47 0.56 3.78 1.22
C THR A 47 0.65 5.31 1.22
N ILE A 48 -0.41 6.00 0.75
CA ILE A 48 -0.43 7.45 0.52
C ILE A 48 -1.42 8.13 1.45
N TYR A 49 -2.68 7.69 1.50
CA TYR A 49 -3.71 8.41 2.24
C TYR A 49 -3.55 8.25 3.76
N GLY A 50 -4.03 9.25 4.52
CA GLY A 50 -3.93 9.26 5.98
C GLY A 50 -2.50 9.39 6.50
N GLY A 51 -1.64 10.09 5.75
CA GLY A 51 -0.21 10.25 5.99
C GLY A 51 0.58 9.12 5.35
N SER A 52 1.45 9.46 4.40
CA SER A 52 2.21 8.47 3.64
C SER A 52 3.09 7.59 4.52
N ASN A 53 3.53 6.46 3.98
CA ASN A 53 4.43 5.57 4.70
C ASN A 53 5.73 6.26 5.13
N GLU A 54 6.23 7.19 4.34
CA GLU A 54 7.42 8.01 4.63
C GLU A 54 7.18 8.91 5.83
N ILE A 55 6.04 9.61 5.87
CA ILE A 55 5.67 10.44 7.03
C ILE A 55 5.55 9.61 8.30
N GLN A 56 4.95 8.41 8.22
CA GLN A 56 4.84 7.51 9.37
C GLN A 56 6.20 6.98 9.83
N ARG A 57 7.14 6.72 8.90
CA ARG A 57 8.52 6.35 9.24
C ARG A 57 9.26 7.49 9.93
N ASN A 58 9.09 8.72 9.47
CA ASN A 58 9.67 9.91 10.11
C ASN A 58 9.14 10.10 11.54
N ILE A 59 7.82 9.93 11.74
CA ILE A 59 7.22 9.99 13.09
C ILE A 59 7.82 8.92 14.01
N ILE A 60 8.03 7.69 13.53
CA ILE A 60 8.67 6.62 14.31
C ILE A 60 10.13 6.97 14.62
N ALA A 61 10.88 7.45 13.63
CA ALA A 61 12.27 7.86 13.79
C ALA A 61 12.42 8.97 14.87
N GLU A 62 11.63 10.04 14.77
CA GLU A 62 11.71 11.19 15.68
C GLU A 62 11.16 10.85 17.07
N ARG A 63 9.98 10.21 17.16
CA ARG A 63 9.23 10.08 18.42
C ARG A 63 9.47 8.79 19.17
N VAL A 64 9.80 7.70 18.46
CA VAL A 64 10.03 6.39 19.08
C VAL A 64 11.53 6.13 19.23
N LEU A 65 12.32 6.45 18.19
CA LEU A 65 13.75 6.17 18.18
C LEU A 65 14.61 7.37 18.63
N GLY A 66 14.03 8.56 18.80
CA GLY A 66 14.74 9.76 19.26
C GLY A 66 15.74 10.33 18.24
N LEU A 67 15.58 10.00 16.95
CA LEU A 67 16.45 10.49 15.89
C LEU A 67 16.18 11.99 15.61
N PRO A 68 17.17 12.75 15.12
CA PRO A 68 16.98 14.13 14.70
C PRO A 68 15.88 14.25 13.64
N ARG A 69 15.18 15.39 13.63
CA ARG A 69 14.12 15.65 12.66
C ARG A 69 14.68 15.73 11.24
N GLU A 70 13.90 15.26 10.28
CA GLU A 70 14.25 15.38 8.87
C GLU A 70 14.38 16.87 8.49
N ALA A 71 15.42 17.20 7.72
CA ALA A 71 15.65 18.55 7.24
C ALA A 71 14.53 18.94 6.25
N LYS A 72 13.82 20.03 6.55
CA LYS A 72 12.85 20.60 5.61
C LYS A 72 13.63 21.47 4.62
N GLY A 73 13.73 21.00 3.38
CA GLY A 73 14.16 21.81 2.25
C GLY A 73 13.16 22.90 1.91
#